data_AF-A0A0F9F0I1-F1
#
_entry.id   AF-A0A0F9F0I1-F1
#
_cell.length_a   1.000
_cell.length_b   1.000
_cell.length_c   1.000
_cell.angle_alpha   90.00
_cell.angle_beta   90.00
_cell.angle_gamma   90.00
#
_symmetry.space_group_name_H-M   'P 1'
#
loop_
_entity.id
_entity.type
_entity.pdbx_description
1 polymer ?
#
loop_
_entity_poly.entity_id
_entity_poly.type
_entity_poly.pdbx_seq_one_letter_code
_entity_poly.pdbx_strand_id
1 'polypeptide(L)'
;MSKTMPVQERLSITQRRNPACVPAEVALRAYEVYCHLYGEQEALVTGNCRGGFGVGELVAFLYARSFPQDEWRQRVDDVLHEIAL
;
A
#
# COMPACT_ATOMS: atom_id res chain seq x y z
N MET A 1 -18.17 8.57 -37.58
CA MET A 1 -17.73 7.34 -36.89
C MET A 1 -18.10 7.49 -35.42
N SER A 2 -18.98 6.65 -34.88
CA SER A 2 -19.51 6.77 -33.52
C SER A 2 -18.48 6.38 -32.47
N LYS A 3 -18.37 7.20 -31.43
CA LYS A 3 -17.48 7.07 -30.27
C LYS A 3 -17.93 5.92 -29.36
N THR A 4 -17.05 4.96 -29.10
CA THR A 4 -17.31 3.89 -28.11
C THR A 4 -16.78 4.32 -26.74
N MET A 5 -17.62 4.27 -25.71
CA MET A 5 -17.27 4.53 -24.31
C MET A 5 -17.16 3.18 -23.58
N PRO A 6 -16.14 2.95 -22.74
CA PRO A 6 -16.03 1.72 -21.97
C PRO A 6 -17.11 1.66 -20.87
N VAL A 7 -17.74 0.50 -20.72
CA VAL A 7 -18.64 0.16 -19.61
C VAL A 7 -17.95 -0.90 -18.74
N GLN A 8 -18.07 -0.73 -17.42
CA GLN A 8 -17.45 -1.60 -16.43
C GLN A 8 -18.01 -3.03 -16.52
N GLU A 9 -17.14 -4.00 -16.76
CA GLU A 9 -17.48 -5.42 -16.82
C GLU A 9 -17.37 -6.06 -15.42
N ARG A 10 -18.42 -6.76 -14.98
CA ARG A 10 -18.42 -7.46 -13.69
C ARG A 10 -17.70 -8.80 -13.87
N LEU A 11 -16.37 -8.80 -13.71
CA LEU A 11 -15.57 -10.02 -13.78
C LEU A 11 -16.02 -11.05 -12.73
N SER A 12 -16.15 -12.30 -13.15
CA SER A 12 -16.63 -13.43 -12.34
C SER A 12 -15.67 -13.75 -11.18
N ILE A 13 -16.22 -14.26 -10.08
CA ILE A 13 -15.49 -14.61 -8.84
C ILE A 13 -14.31 -15.56 -9.09
N THR A 14 -14.33 -16.36 -10.15
CA THR A 14 -13.32 -17.38 -10.46
C THR A 14 -12.06 -16.85 -11.15
N GLN A 15 -12.07 -15.61 -11.66
CA GLN A 15 -10.87 -14.95 -12.19
C GLN A 15 -9.98 -14.33 -11.08
N ARG A 16 -10.38 -14.46 -9.81
CA ARG A 16 -9.86 -13.72 -8.63
C ARG A 16 -8.84 -14.48 -7.78
N ARG A 17 -7.80 -15.11 -8.36
CA ARG A 17 -6.73 -15.74 -7.55
C ARG A 17 -5.32 -15.42 -8.01
N ASN A 18 -5.08 -14.23 -8.55
CA ASN A 18 -3.80 -13.62 -8.26
C ASN A 18 -3.91 -13.04 -6.84
N PRO A 19 -3.01 -13.41 -5.91
CA PRO A 19 -2.88 -12.64 -4.67
C PRO A 19 -2.72 -11.17 -5.06
N ALA A 20 -3.38 -10.27 -4.32
CA ALA A 20 -3.21 -8.85 -4.57
C ALA A 20 -1.74 -8.50 -4.35
N CYS A 21 -1.06 -8.10 -5.42
CA CYS A 21 0.36 -7.74 -5.39
C CYS A 21 0.51 -6.27 -5.78
N VAL A 22 1.47 -5.60 -5.14
CA VAL A 22 1.93 -4.27 -5.55
C VAL A 22 3.30 -4.40 -6.22
N PRO A 23 3.70 -3.45 -7.09
CA PRO A 23 5.05 -3.42 -7.62
C PRO A 23 6.09 -3.39 -6.49
N ALA A 24 7.22 -4.07 -6.66
CA ALA A 24 8.28 -4.15 -5.65
C ALA A 24 8.78 -2.75 -5.23
N GLU A 25 8.87 -1.82 -6.18
CA GLU A 25 9.25 -0.43 -5.90
C GLU A 25 8.26 0.25 -4.93
N VAL A 26 6.96 0.01 -5.08
CA VAL A 26 5.94 0.57 -4.19
C VAL A 26 6.06 -0.01 -2.79
N ALA A 27 6.26 -1.34 -2.69
CA ALA A 27 6.49 -2.01 -1.41
C ALA A 27 7.77 -1.50 -0.71
N LEU A 28 8.87 -1.30 -1.45
CA LEU A 28 10.13 -0.79 -0.89
C LEU A 28 10.03 0.66 -0.42
N ARG A 29 9.26 1.51 -1.11
CA ARG A 29 8.98 2.89 -0.66
C ARG A 29 8.15 2.91 0.62
N ALA A 30 7.18 2.02 0.74
CA ALA A 30 6.43 1.87 2.00
C ALA A 30 7.33 1.32 3.11
N TYR A 31 8.21 0.36 2.79
CA TYR A 31 9.18 -0.22 3.72
C TYR A 31 10.20 0.80 4.24
N GLU A 32 10.63 1.76 3.43
CA GLU A 32 11.48 2.88 3.85
C GLU A 32 10.87 3.65 5.04
N VAL A 33 9.59 4.01 4.94
CA VAL A 33 8.86 4.70 6.02
C VAL A 33 8.65 3.78 7.21
N TYR A 34 8.27 2.53 6.97
CA TYR A 34 8.11 1.52 8.01
C TYR A 34 9.37 1.36 8.85
N CYS A 35 10.54 1.18 8.22
CA CYS A 35 11.83 1.03 8.89
C CYS A 35 12.17 2.22 9.77
N HIS A 36 11.91 3.45 9.29
CA HIS A 36 12.14 4.66 10.06
C HIS A 36 11.28 4.71 11.33
N LEU A 37 10.03 4.24 11.26
CA LEU A 37 9.07 4.35 12.36
C LEU A 37 9.12 3.17 13.34
N TYR A 38 9.35 1.96 12.85
CA TYR A 38 9.18 0.72 13.63
C TYR A 38 10.43 -0.17 13.66
N GLY A 39 11.46 0.16 12.88
CA GLY A 39 12.66 -0.67 12.72
C GLY A 39 12.56 -1.69 11.59
N GLU A 40 13.66 -2.35 11.30
CA GLU A 40 13.77 -3.27 10.15
C GLU A 40 12.99 -4.58 10.36
N GLN A 41 12.31 -5.04 9.31
CA GLN A 41 11.64 -6.34 9.27
C GLN A 41 11.86 -7.00 7.90
N GLU A 42 12.95 -7.77 7.79
CA GLU A 42 13.40 -8.41 6.54
C GLU A 42 12.31 -9.28 5.86
N ALA A 43 11.41 -9.88 6.63
CA ALA A 43 10.31 -10.68 6.10
C ALA A 43 9.35 -9.89 5.18
N LEU A 44 9.26 -8.57 5.34
CA LEU A 44 8.41 -7.70 4.50
C LEU A 44 8.96 -7.52 3.08
N VAL A 45 10.28 -7.66 2.90
CA VAL A 45 10.96 -7.48 1.61
C VAL A 45 11.37 -8.81 0.96
N THR A 46 11.64 -9.84 1.76
CA THR A 46 12.00 -11.18 1.26
C THR A 46 10.81 -12.05 0.86
N GLY A 47 9.58 -11.61 1.17
CA GLY A 47 8.35 -12.33 0.81
C GLY A 47 7.98 -13.47 1.76
N ASN A 48 8.72 -13.65 2.86
CA ASN A 48 8.44 -14.64 3.90
C ASN A 48 7.49 -14.13 5.01
N CYS A 49 6.76 -13.04 4.78
CA CYS A 49 5.75 -12.54 5.73
C CYS A 49 4.34 -13.04 5.41
N ARG A 50 3.54 -13.25 6.46
CA ARG A 50 2.13 -13.66 6.35
C ARG A 50 1.25 -12.43 6.10
N GLY A 51 1.41 -11.75 4.97
CA GLY A 51 0.44 -10.76 4.50
C GLY A 51 0.97 -9.42 3.96
N GLY A 52 2.27 -9.14 4.03
CA GLY A 52 2.82 -7.86 3.57
C GLY A 52 2.13 -6.65 4.22
N PHE A 53 2.13 -5.52 3.52
CA PHE A 53 1.37 -4.34 3.91
C PHE A 53 -0.10 -4.45 3.51
N GLY A 54 -1.00 -4.07 4.43
CA GLY A 54 -2.39 -3.81 4.12
C GLY A 54 -2.57 -2.58 3.21
N VAL A 55 -3.74 -2.45 2.59
CA VAL A 55 -4.05 -1.30 1.71
C VAL A 55 -3.96 0.02 2.47
N GLY A 56 -4.49 0.09 3.70
CA GLY A 56 -4.41 1.29 4.53
C GLY A 56 -2.98 1.66 4.92
N GLU A 57 -2.15 0.66 5.25
CA GLU A 57 -0.73 0.85 5.55
C GLU A 57 0.04 1.37 4.33
N LEU A 58 -0.21 0.81 3.14
CA LEU A 58 0.38 1.30 1.91
C LEU A 58 0.01 2.76 1.65
N VAL A 59 -1.26 3.13 1.82
CA VAL A 59 -1.71 4.53 1.66
C VAL A 59 -1.02 5.43 2.68
N ALA A 60 -1.01 5.05 3.97
CA ALA A 60 -0.40 5.85 5.03
C ALA A 60 1.10 6.06 4.81
N PHE A 61 1.86 5.00 4.53
CA PHE A 61 3.30 5.09 4.33
C PHE A 61 3.66 5.87 3.06
N LEU A 62 2.98 5.63 1.94
CA LEU A 62 3.25 6.36 0.70
C LEU A 62 2.83 7.84 0.79
N TYR A 63 1.76 8.13 1.51
CA TYR A 63 1.35 9.50 1.81
C TYR A 63 2.41 10.22 2.65
N ALA A 64 2.81 9.63 3.78
CA ALA A 64 3.81 10.19 4.68
C ALA A 64 5.15 10.46 3.96
N ARG A 65 5.58 9.57 3.06
CA ARG A 65 6.80 9.72 2.25
C ARG A 65 6.84 10.99 1.39
N SER A 66 5.70 11.64 1.15
CA SER A 66 5.62 12.91 0.41
C SER A 66 5.99 14.14 1.26
N PHE A 67 6.26 13.95 2.56
CA PHE A 67 6.59 14.99 3.53
C PHE A 67 8.03 14.84 4.07
N PRO A 68 8.58 15.85 4.75
CA PRO A 68 9.82 15.73 5.51
C PRO A 68 9.81 14.55 6.49
N GLN A 69 10.95 13.89 6.68
CA GLN A 69 11.07 12.63 7.44
C GLN A 69 10.66 12.78 8.90
N ASP A 70 10.90 13.94 9.50
CA ASP A 70 10.48 14.31 10.86
C ASP A 70 8.95 14.39 11.02
N GLU A 71 8.21 14.57 9.93
CA GLU A 71 6.74 14.56 9.95
C GLU A 71 6.13 13.16 9.77
N TRP A 72 6.90 12.16 9.34
CA TRP A 72 6.35 10.88 8.88
C TRP A 72 5.48 10.17 9.91
N ARG A 73 5.87 10.18 11.19
CA ARG A 73 5.08 9.57 12.26
C ARG A 73 3.70 10.19 12.36
N GLN A 74 3.63 11.51 12.44
CA GLN A 74 2.37 12.23 12.55
C GLN A 74 1.47 11.95 11.34
N ARG A 75 2.02 12.00 10.12
CA ARG A 75 1.25 11.76 8.88
C ARG A 75 0.70 10.34 8.79
N VAL A 76 1.49 9.34 9.23
CA VAL A 76 1.03 7.95 9.27
C VAL A 76 -0.10 7.80 10.28
N ASP A 77 0.08 8.33 11.50
CA ASP A 77 -0.91 8.22 12.57
C ASP A 77 -2.23 8.89 12.18
N ASP A 78 -2.18 10.09 11.55
CA ASP A 78 -3.35 10.80 11.03
C ASP A 78 -4.14 9.93 10.03
N VAL A 79 -3.46 9.36 9.03
CA VAL A 79 -4.12 8.56 7.98
C VAL A 79 -4.67 7.25 8.53
N LEU A 80 -3.92 6.57 9.40
CA LEU A 80 -4.39 5.33 10.01
C LEU A 80 -5.60 5.57 10.92
N HIS A 81 -5.67 6.72 11.59
CA HIS A 81 -6.85 7.11 12.37
C HIS A 81 -8.09 7.30 11.48
N GLU A 82 -7.96 8.00 10.35
CA GLU A 82 -9.06 8.27 9.42
C GLU A 82 -9.55 7.01 8.69
N ILE A 83 -8.66 6.07 8.36
CA ILE A 83 -9.03 4.82 7.65
C ILE A 83 -9.64 3.76 8.59
N ALA A 84 -9.40 3.86 9.90
CA ALA A 84 -9.92 2.91 10.88
C ALA A 84 -11.38 3.17 11.32
N LEU A 85 -12.04 4.20 10.75
CA LEU A 85 -13.46 4.54 10.96
C LEU A 85 -14.35 4.03 9.82
#